data_AF-A0A7L4RF52-F1
#
_entry.id   AF-A0A7L4RF52-F1
#
_cell.length_a   1.000
_cell.length_b   1.000
_cell.length_c   1.000
_cell.angle_alpha   90.00
_cell.angle_beta   90.00
_cell.angle_gamma   90.00
#
_symmetry.space_group_name_H-M   'P 1'
#
loop_
_entity.id
_entity.type
_entity.pdbx_description
1 polymer ?
#
loop_
_entity_poly.entity_id
_entity_poly.type
_entity_poly.pdbx_seq_one_letter_code
_entity_poly.pdbx_strand_id
1 'polypeptide(L)'
;MGKEEKKVKNLEDLPGVGDATAEKLRKAGYDSLEKIAASSPYELQEVAEIGVETAKKTIGAARDALEMGYETADKILERRKIIGKLTTGSKELDNLIGGGVETQAITEAFGKFSSGKCMSLDTPIIFYNDDEAHIESMETVYERYKSNERPFDGGFISLP
;
A
#
# COMPACT_ATOMS: atom_id res chain seq x y z
N MET A 1 42.94 -2.14 -1.65
CA MET A 1 41.96 -1.74 -2.68
C MET A 1 40.59 -2.18 -2.19
N GLY A 2 39.82 -1.26 -1.58
CA GLY A 2 38.44 -1.56 -1.21
C GLY A 2 37.62 -1.73 -2.49
N LYS A 3 36.95 -2.86 -2.63
CA LYS A 3 35.95 -3.03 -3.69
C LYS A 3 34.83 -2.03 -3.39
N GLU A 4 34.47 -1.18 -4.34
CA GLU A 4 33.22 -0.42 -4.27
C GLU A 4 32.09 -1.43 -4.04
N GLU A 5 31.37 -1.29 -2.93
CA GLU A 5 30.17 -2.08 -2.68
C GLU A 5 29.15 -1.71 -3.75
N LYS A 6 28.88 -2.68 -4.63
CA LYS A 6 27.91 -2.51 -5.71
C LYS A 6 26.53 -2.36 -5.06
N LYS A 7 25.97 -1.15 -5.11
CA LYS A 7 24.67 -0.85 -4.52
C LYS A 7 23.59 -1.64 -5.25
N VAL A 8 22.93 -2.57 -4.56
CA VAL A 8 21.85 -3.40 -5.11
C VAL A 8 20.69 -2.49 -5.52
N LYS A 9 20.31 -2.52 -6.80
CA LYS A 9 19.17 -1.75 -7.33
C LYS A 9 18.16 -2.63 -8.05
N ASN A 10 18.64 -3.66 -8.75
CA ASN A 10 17.80 -4.59 -9.50
C ASN A 10 17.91 -6.00 -8.93
N LEU A 11 17.03 -6.90 -9.38
CA LEU A 11 17.04 -8.30 -8.96
C LEU A 11 18.38 -8.99 -9.28
N GLU A 12 18.98 -8.66 -10.41
CA GLU A 12 20.26 -9.22 -10.89
C GLU A 12 21.47 -8.78 -10.06
N ASP A 13 21.33 -7.74 -9.24
CA ASP A 13 22.37 -7.34 -8.30
C ASP A 13 22.33 -8.17 -7.00
N LEU A 14 21.27 -8.96 -6.79
CA LEU A 14 21.13 -9.79 -5.60
C LEU A 14 22.03 -11.03 -5.67
N PRO A 15 22.62 -11.44 -4.53
CA PRO A 15 23.51 -12.59 -4.49
C PRO A 15 22.73 -13.86 -4.88
N GLY A 16 23.26 -14.58 -5.88
CA GLY A 16 22.66 -15.82 -6.38
C GLY A 16 21.50 -15.63 -7.36
N VAL A 17 21.24 -14.40 -7.82
CA VAL A 17 20.24 -14.10 -8.84
C VAL A 17 20.95 -13.63 -10.11
N GLY A 18 20.99 -14.48 -11.13
CA GLY A 18 21.39 -14.09 -12.49
C GLY A 18 20.17 -13.82 -13.38
N ASP A 19 20.39 -13.45 -14.64
CA ASP A 19 19.33 -13.08 -15.59
C ASP A 19 18.19 -14.12 -15.69
N ALA A 20 18.55 -15.41 -15.79
CA ALA A 20 17.57 -16.49 -15.87
C ALA A 20 16.74 -16.65 -14.59
N THR A 21 17.36 -16.46 -13.42
CA THR A 21 16.68 -16.51 -12.12
C THR A 21 15.78 -15.29 -11.95
N ALA A 22 16.25 -14.10 -12.33
CA ALA A 22 15.47 -12.87 -12.30
C ALA A 22 14.23 -12.96 -13.20
N GLU A 23 14.34 -13.58 -14.37
CA GLU A 23 13.20 -13.83 -15.25
C GLU A 23 12.15 -14.76 -14.61
N LYS A 24 12.58 -15.83 -13.94
CA LYS A 24 11.66 -16.72 -13.20
C LYS A 24 10.95 -15.98 -12.08
N LEU A 25 11.69 -15.21 -11.29
CA LEU A 25 11.14 -14.38 -10.21
C LEU A 25 10.08 -13.42 -10.77
N ARG A 26 10.39 -12.66 -11.83
CA ARG A 26 9.43 -11.76 -12.47
C ARG A 26 8.18 -12.48 -12.96
N LYS A 27 8.33 -13.65 -13.60
CA LYS A 27 7.19 -14.47 -14.06
C LYS A 27 6.30 -14.96 -12.92
N ALA A 28 6.89 -15.19 -11.75
CA ALA A 28 6.17 -15.55 -10.53
C ALA A 28 5.65 -14.35 -9.73
N GLY A 29 5.76 -13.13 -10.27
CA GLY A 29 5.28 -11.91 -9.63
C GLY A 29 6.27 -11.24 -8.66
N TYR A 30 7.49 -11.77 -8.53
CA TYR A 30 8.59 -11.20 -7.76
C TYR A 30 9.43 -10.26 -8.63
N ASP A 31 8.87 -9.10 -8.93
CA ASP A 31 9.44 -8.09 -9.83
C ASP A 31 10.13 -6.92 -9.10
N SER A 32 10.08 -6.88 -7.77
CA SER A 32 10.61 -5.80 -6.95
C SER A 32 11.40 -6.31 -5.74
N LEU A 33 12.31 -5.48 -5.21
CA LEU A 33 13.12 -5.83 -4.04
C LEU A 33 12.23 -6.02 -2.80
N GLU A 34 11.12 -5.28 -2.69
CA GLU A 34 10.18 -5.35 -1.57
C GLU A 34 9.51 -6.72 -1.50
N LYS A 35 9.11 -7.26 -2.66
CA LYS A 35 8.51 -8.60 -2.74
C LYS A 35 9.52 -9.68 -2.34
N ILE A 36 10.77 -9.54 -2.75
CA ILE A 36 11.86 -10.45 -2.32
C ILE A 36 12.10 -10.34 -0.81
N ALA A 37 12.18 -9.12 -0.27
CA ALA A 37 12.45 -8.88 1.15
C ALA A 37 11.33 -9.41 2.08
N ALA A 38 10.09 -9.42 1.58
CA ALA A 38 8.90 -9.92 2.26
C ALA A 38 8.68 -11.44 2.10
N SER A 39 9.38 -12.11 1.18
CA SER A 39 9.17 -13.53 0.91
C SER A 39 9.80 -14.44 1.98
N SER A 40 9.35 -15.70 2.02
CA SER A 40 10.03 -16.73 2.81
C SER A 40 11.18 -17.38 2.03
N PRO A 41 12.25 -17.88 2.70
CA PRO A 41 13.35 -18.57 2.01
C PRO A 41 12.92 -19.82 1.23
N TYR A 42 11.90 -20.55 1.70
CA TYR A 42 11.42 -21.77 1.05
C TYR A 42 10.59 -21.48 -0.20
N GLU A 43 9.77 -20.44 -0.15
CA GLU A 43 9.03 -19.96 -1.32
C GLU A 43 9.98 -19.47 -2.41
N LEU A 44 10.99 -18.69 -2.02
CA LEU A 44 11.97 -18.19 -2.97
C LEU A 44 12.84 -19.33 -3.55
N GLN A 45 13.15 -20.36 -2.75
CA GLN A 45 13.82 -21.57 -3.22
C GLN A 45 13.01 -22.27 -4.33
N GLU A 46 11.71 -22.45 -4.10
CA GLU A 46 10.81 -23.12 -5.04
C GLU A 46 10.65 -22.34 -6.34
N VAL A 47 10.37 -21.03 -6.23
CA VAL A 47 10.12 -20.16 -7.39
C VAL A 47 11.38 -19.92 -8.22
N ALA A 48 12.51 -19.66 -7.56
CA ALA A 48 13.75 -19.27 -8.22
C ALA A 48 14.66 -20.47 -8.55
N GLU A 49 14.32 -21.67 -8.06
CA GLU A 49 15.12 -22.90 -8.16
C GLU A 49 16.56 -22.70 -7.64
N ILE A 50 16.72 -21.92 -6.57
CA ILE A 50 17.99 -21.68 -5.89
C ILE A 50 18.02 -22.45 -4.57
N GLY A 51 19.20 -22.72 -4.00
CA GLY A 51 19.28 -23.35 -2.67
C GLY A 51 18.77 -22.44 -1.54
N VAL A 52 18.23 -23.01 -0.46
CA VAL A 52 17.71 -22.25 0.72
C VAL A 52 18.72 -21.25 1.27
N GLU A 53 19.99 -21.62 1.38
CA GLU A 53 21.03 -20.73 1.89
C GLU A 53 21.30 -19.55 0.96
N THR A 54 21.18 -19.75 -0.36
CA THR A 54 21.21 -18.67 -1.33
C THR A 54 19.99 -17.78 -1.17
N ALA A 55 18.78 -18.36 -1.08
CA ALA A 55 17.54 -17.62 -0.86
C ALA A 55 17.60 -16.73 0.40
N LYS A 56 18.11 -17.24 1.52
CA LYS A 56 18.33 -16.44 2.75
C LYS A 56 19.24 -15.24 2.51
N LYS A 57 20.35 -15.43 1.77
CA LYS A 57 21.27 -14.34 1.43
C LYS A 57 20.64 -13.33 0.47
N THR A 58 19.88 -13.80 -0.51
CA THR A 58 19.11 -12.97 -1.44
C THR A 58 18.11 -12.09 -0.68
N ILE A 59 17.32 -12.66 0.24
CA ILE A 59 16.37 -11.93 1.07
C ILE A 59 17.09 -10.93 1.98
N GLY A 60 18.20 -11.33 2.61
CA GLY A 60 19.01 -10.45 3.44
C GLY A 60 19.54 -9.24 2.66
N ALA A 61 20.14 -9.47 1.49
CA ALA A 61 20.63 -8.40 0.64
C ALA A 61 19.52 -7.46 0.15
N ALA A 62 18.32 -7.99 -0.13
CA ALA A 62 17.16 -7.17 -0.48
C ALA A 62 16.72 -6.28 0.70
N ARG A 63 16.69 -6.81 1.93
CA ARG A 63 16.37 -6.04 3.14
C ARG A 63 17.39 -4.94 3.42
N ASP A 64 18.67 -5.26 3.25
CA ASP A 64 19.76 -4.28 3.43
C ASP A 64 19.69 -3.18 2.37
N ALA A 65 19.40 -3.53 1.11
CA ALA A 65 19.23 -2.58 0.02
C ALA A 65 18.05 -1.62 0.24
N LEU A 66 16.99 -2.11 0.88
CA LEU A 66 15.79 -1.34 1.26
C LEU A 66 15.90 -0.68 2.63
N GLU A 67 17.07 -0.75 3.28
CA GLU A 67 17.31 -0.18 4.61
C GLU A 67 16.29 -0.66 5.67
N MET A 68 15.80 -1.90 5.56
CA MET A 68 14.78 -2.50 6.46
C MET A 68 15.33 -2.90 7.85
N GLY A 69 16.04 -1.99 8.49
CA GLY A 69 16.68 -2.19 9.79
C GLY A 69 16.02 -1.40 10.93
N TYR A 70 16.82 -1.09 11.96
CA TYR A 70 16.39 -0.22 13.04
C TYR A 70 16.38 1.24 12.58
N GLU A 71 15.31 1.95 12.94
CA GLU A 71 15.13 3.37 12.63
C GLU A 71 14.83 4.16 13.90
N THR A 72 15.23 5.42 13.90
CA THR A 72 14.98 6.36 15.00
C THR A 72 13.55 6.93 14.92
N ALA A 73 13.01 7.36 16.06
CA ALA A 73 11.62 7.81 16.16
C ALA A 73 11.28 9.02 15.26
N ASP A 74 12.24 9.92 15.06
CA ASP A 74 12.15 11.08 14.17
C ASP A 74 11.98 10.66 12.70
N LYS A 75 12.76 9.67 12.22
CA LYS A 75 12.59 9.12 10.86
C LYS A 75 11.23 8.45 10.68
N ILE A 76 10.77 7.71 11.69
CA ILE A 76 9.43 7.12 11.69
C ILE A 76 8.36 8.22 11.59
N LEU A 77 8.50 9.30 12.35
CA LEU A 77 7.57 10.43 12.31
C LEU A 77 7.54 11.11 10.94
N GLU A 78 8.70 11.36 10.32
CA GLU A 78 8.75 11.94 8.97
C GLU A 78 8.03 11.06 7.95
N ARG A 79 8.25 9.74 8.00
CA ARG A 79 7.52 8.79 7.15
C ARG A 79 6.02 8.82 7.42
N ARG A 80 5.57 8.93 8.68
CA ARG A 80 4.12 9.01 8.98
C ARG A 80 3.45 10.25 8.37
N LYS A 81 4.18 11.33 8.09
CA LYS A 81 3.62 12.51 7.41
C LYS A 81 3.19 12.23 5.97
N ILE A 82 3.71 11.17 5.34
CA ILE A 82 3.33 10.79 3.97
C ILE A 82 2.07 9.90 3.92
N ILE A 83 1.58 9.44 5.07
CA ILE A 83 0.37 8.62 5.16
C ILE A 83 -0.81 9.50 4.72
N GLY A 84 -1.37 9.17 3.55
CA GLY A 84 -2.57 9.81 3.05
C GLY A 84 -3.80 9.38 3.84
N LYS A 85 -4.83 10.22 3.86
CA LYS A 85 -6.11 9.97 4.50
C LYS A 85 -7.24 10.15 3.50
N LEU A 86 -8.14 9.17 3.43
CA LEU A 86 -9.35 9.21 2.65
C LEU A 86 -10.48 9.82 3.49
N THR A 87 -11.10 10.89 3.02
CA THR A 87 -12.29 11.45 3.68
C THR A 87 -13.45 10.44 3.61
N THR A 88 -14.25 10.37 4.67
CA THR A 88 -15.49 9.58 4.67
C THR A 88 -16.68 10.37 4.12
N GLY A 89 -16.49 11.64 3.72
CA GLY A 89 -17.57 12.55 3.34
C GLY A 89 -18.36 13.16 4.52
N SER A 90 -18.04 12.77 5.77
CA SER A 90 -18.61 13.36 6.99
C SER A 90 -17.50 14.00 7.80
N LYS A 91 -17.62 15.31 8.03
CA LYS A 91 -16.62 16.08 8.79
C LYS A 91 -16.49 15.58 10.23
N GLU A 92 -17.61 15.18 10.84
CA GLU A 92 -17.68 14.67 12.20
C GLU A 92 -16.98 13.31 12.31
N LEU A 93 -17.22 12.41 11.35
CA LEU A 93 -16.57 11.10 11.32
C LEU A 93 -15.07 11.24 11.03
N ASP A 94 -14.69 12.06 10.05
CA ASP A 94 -13.29 12.35 9.75
C ASP A 94 -12.57 12.88 11.00
N ASN A 95 -13.15 13.86 11.70
CA ASN A 95 -12.57 14.37 12.95
C ASN A 95 -12.47 13.29 14.04
N LEU A 96 -13.47 12.41 14.16
CA LEU A 96 -13.46 11.31 15.13
C LEU A 96 -12.32 10.32 14.87
N ILE A 97 -12.03 10.01 13.61
CA ILE A 97 -10.97 9.04 13.23
C ILE A 97 -9.62 9.71 12.93
N GLY A 98 -9.48 11.00 13.21
CA GLY A 98 -8.20 11.72 13.11
C GLY A 98 -7.87 12.23 11.70
N GLY A 99 -8.87 12.61 10.92
CA GLY A 99 -8.75 13.26 9.61
C GLY A 99 -9.09 12.38 8.41
N GLY A 100 -9.72 11.22 8.62
CA GLY A 100 -10.11 10.28 7.56
C GLY A 100 -9.47 8.89 7.72
N VAL A 101 -9.83 7.98 6.83
CA VAL A 101 -9.34 6.59 6.79
C VAL A 101 -7.88 6.57 6.29
N GLU A 102 -6.95 6.08 7.11
CA GLU A 102 -5.52 6.08 6.80
C GLU A 102 -5.15 5.06 5.71
N THR A 103 -4.37 5.49 4.71
CA THR A 103 -3.67 4.58 3.80
C THR A 103 -2.58 3.79 4.55
N GLN A 104 -2.16 2.64 4.01
CA GLN A 104 -1.18 1.75 4.66
C GLN A 104 -1.64 1.21 6.03
N ALA A 105 -2.95 1.26 6.31
CA ALA A 105 -3.59 0.72 7.50
C ALA A 105 -4.89 -0.02 7.13
N ILE A 106 -5.33 -0.91 8.02
CA ILE A 106 -6.65 -1.56 7.92
C ILE A 106 -7.59 -0.86 8.90
N THR A 107 -8.72 -0.36 8.39
CA THR A 107 -9.80 0.25 9.20
C THR A 107 -11.04 -0.63 9.14
N GLU A 108 -11.55 -1.07 10.29
CA GLU A 108 -12.73 -1.93 10.39
C GLU A 108 -13.95 -1.15 10.92
N ALA A 109 -15.12 -1.34 10.29
CA ALA A 109 -16.40 -0.79 10.73
C ALA A 109 -17.41 -1.91 11.04
N PHE A 110 -17.88 -2.00 12.30
CA PHE A 110 -18.82 -3.04 12.76
C PHE A 110 -20.10 -2.44 13.37
N GLY A 111 -21.21 -3.19 13.36
CA GLY A 111 -22.54 -2.69 13.75
C GLY A 111 -23.73 -3.49 13.18
N LYS A 112 -24.96 -3.20 13.67
CA LYS A 112 -26.20 -3.90 13.25
C LYS A 112 -26.53 -3.69 11.75
N PHE A 113 -27.38 -4.53 11.15
CA PHE A 113 -27.88 -4.27 9.78
C PHE A 113 -28.43 -2.84 9.65
N SER A 114 -28.25 -2.20 8.49
CA SER A 114 -28.61 -0.80 8.24
C SER A 114 -27.81 0.26 9.03
N SER A 115 -26.68 -0.10 9.66
CA SER A 115 -25.79 0.86 10.35
C SER A 115 -24.76 1.55 9.45
N GLY A 116 -24.93 1.52 8.12
CA GLY A 116 -24.04 2.21 7.18
C GLY A 116 -22.70 1.53 6.85
N LYS A 117 -22.51 0.25 7.20
CA LYS A 117 -21.24 -0.49 6.97
C LYS A 117 -20.95 -0.82 5.50
N CYS A 118 -21.98 -1.08 4.71
CA CYS A 118 -21.85 -1.43 3.29
C CYS A 118 -22.26 -0.22 2.46
N MET A 119 -21.39 0.23 1.56
CA MET A 119 -21.73 1.24 0.56
C MET A 119 -21.45 0.66 -0.83
N SER A 120 -22.52 0.25 -1.53
CA SER A 120 -22.43 0.00 -2.98
C SER A 120 -22.49 1.34 -3.72
N LEU A 121 -21.81 1.47 -4.86
CA LEU A 121 -21.88 2.65 -5.73
C LEU A 121 -23.33 3.03 -6.09
N ASP A 122 -24.16 2.00 -6.32
CA ASP A 122 -25.58 2.15 -6.65
C ASP A 122 -26.47 2.49 -5.45
N THR A 123 -25.91 2.55 -4.23
CA THR A 123 -26.69 2.78 -3.01
C THR A 123 -27.28 4.18 -3.06
N PRO A 124 -28.62 4.34 -3.06
CA PRO A 124 -29.22 5.66 -2.97
C PRO A 124 -28.96 6.23 -1.58
N ILE A 125 -28.39 7.43 -1.53
CA ILE A 125 -28.18 8.20 -0.31
C ILE A 125 -29.07 9.43 -0.34
N ILE A 126 -29.56 9.81 0.84
CA ILE A 126 -30.21 11.10 1.04
C ILE A 126 -29.18 12.08 1.61
N PHE A 127 -29.02 13.23 0.96
CA PHE A 127 -28.17 14.31 1.46
C PHE A 127 -28.89 15.65 1.31
N TYR A 128 -28.46 16.64 2.10
CA TYR A 128 -29.10 17.95 2.14
C TYR A 128 -28.12 19.02 1.72
N ASN A 129 -28.51 19.87 0.76
CA ASN A 129 -27.82 21.12 0.45
C ASN A 129 -28.79 22.26 0.74
N ASP A 130 -28.41 23.22 1.60
CA ASP A 130 -29.25 24.38 1.91
C ASP A 130 -30.72 24.01 2.22
N ASP A 131 -30.90 22.95 3.03
CA ASP A 131 -32.18 22.35 3.44
C ASP A 131 -32.99 21.63 2.32
N GLU A 132 -32.47 21.55 1.09
CA GLU A 132 -33.06 20.74 0.03
C GLU A 132 -32.59 19.28 0.11
N ALA A 133 -33.55 18.35 0.18
CA ALA A 133 -33.28 16.92 0.18
C ALA A 133 -33.01 16.42 -1.25
N HIS A 134 -31.84 15.82 -1.44
CA HIS A 134 -31.46 15.12 -2.65
C HIS A 134 -31.42 13.61 -2.39
N ILE A 135 -31.89 12.81 -3.35
CA ILE A 135 -31.77 11.34 -3.32
C ILE A 135 -31.07 10.91 -4.58
N GLU A 136 -29.81 10.50 -4.46
CA GLU A 136 -28.97 10.11 -5.59
C GLU A 136 -28.09 8.91 -5.20
N SER A 137 -27.54 8.21 -6.19
CA SER A 137 -26.59 7.13 -5.90
C SER A 137 -25.30 7.69 -5.30
N MET A 138 -24.65 6.92 -4.44
CA MET A 138 -23.35 7.24 -3.85
C MET A 138 -22.33 7.62 -4.92
N GLU A 139 -22.31 6.92 -6.06
CA GLU A 139 -21.46 7.24 -7.21
C GLU A 139 -21.74 8.63 -7.80
N THR A 140 -23.02 8.98 -7.98
CA THR A 140 -23.42 10.27 -8.56
C THR A 140 -22.97 11.41 -7.65
N VAL A 141 -23.14 11.23 -6.33
CA VAL A 141 -22.73 12.22 -5.33
C VAL A 141 -21.20 12.34 -5.28
N TYR A 142 -20.50 11.21 -5.26
CA TYR A 142 -19.03 11.19 -5.30
C TYR A 142 -18.48 11.89 -6.54
N GLU A 143 -18.97 11.56 -7.75
CA GLU A 143 -18.54 12.18 -9.00
C GLU A 143 -18.82 13.69 -9.05
N ARG A 144 -19.90 14.14 -8.40
CA ARG A 144 -20.26 15.56 -8.33
C ARG A 144 -19.35 16.36 -7.40
N TYR A 145 -19.01 15.81 -6.23
CA TYR A 145 -18.31 16.53 -5.16
C TYR A 145 -16.84 16.15 -5.01
N LYS A 146 -16.34 15.15 -5.74
CA LYS A 146 -14.91 14.82 -5.73
C LYS A 146 -14.10 16.07 -6.07
N SER A 147 -13.14 16.36 -5.22
CA SER A 147 -12.24 17.49 -5.40
C SER A 147 -10.87 17.13 -4.87
N ASN A 148 -9.84 17.59 -5.56
CA ASN A 148 -8.45 17.36 -5.20
C ASN A 148 -8.09 15.88 -5.00
N GLU A 149 -8.52 15.00 -5.89
CA GLU A 149 -8.14 13.58 -5.84
C GLU A 149 -7.08 13.24 -6.89
N ARG A 150 -6.23 12.25 -6.57
CA ARG A 150 -5.30 11.65 -7.54
C ARG A 150 -5.41 10.13 -7.56
N PRO A 151 -5.16 9.48 -8.71
CA PRO A 151 -5.07 8.03 -8.77
C PRO A 151 -3.99 7.48 -7.83
N PHE A 152 -4.33 6.44 -7.07
CA PHE A 152 -3.40 5.72 -6.20
C PHE A 152 -3.89 4.28 -6.00
N ASP A 153 -3.03 3.30 -6.32
CA ASP A 153 -3.25 1.87 -6.10
C ASP A 153 -4.62 1.32 -6.58
N GLY A 154 -5.01 1.68 -7.81
CA GLY A 154 -6.29 1.25 -8.41
C GLY A 154 -7.53 1.99 -7.92
N GLY A 155 -7.39 2.97 -7.02
CA GLY A 155 -8.44 3.87 -6.58
C GLY A 155 -8.01 5.35 -6.66
N PHE A 156 -8.66 6.18 -5.86
CA PHE A 156 -8.37 7.61 -5.74
C PHE A 156 -8.09 7.98 -4.29
N ILE A 157 -7.15 8.88 -4.07
CA ILE A 157 -6.87 9.47 -2.75
C ILE A 157 -7.09 10.98 -2.81
N SER A 158 -7.73 11.52 -1.78
CA SER A 158 -7.88 12.97 -1.60
C SER A 158 -6.55 13.58 -1.15
N LEU A 159 -6.22 14.73 -1.72
CA LEU A 159 -5.06 15.54 -1.37
C LEU A 159 -5.46 16.55 -0.29
N PRO A 160 -4.58 16.82 0.70
CA PRO A 160 -4.81 17.82 1.73
C PRO A 160 -4.99 19.23 1.16
#